data_AF-A0AAU4QSX2-F1
#
_entry.id   AF-A0AAU4QSX2-F1
#
_cell.length_a   1.000
_cell.length_b   1.000
_cell.length_c   1.000
_cell.angle_alpha   90.00
_cell.angle_beta   90.00
_cell.angle_gamma   90.00
#
_symmetry.space_group_name_H-M   'P 1'
#
loop_
_entity.id
_entity.type
_entity.pdbx_description
1 polymer ?
#
loop_
_entity_poly.entity_id
_entity_poly.type
_entity_poly.pdbx_seq_one_letter_code
_entity_poly.pdbx_strand_id
1 'polypeptide(L)'
;MGFGLPSKQTVNGVGGRLQARNVRVGSRLWTLDGERTVQTTVTQVLAVKVRQVVDGVTDHVSFTVAPDQLLGTPDGWVHARDAKGTVLAWTHARKLRRKRLTIKPGYEFGYMVGANCSDGTVGKNYVSLVVNDEGFASRFAACLTAATGMPARLEAVTRPSGYLQREAPGFRVRVVSSYLADLMRQYVGGDAHHMRQRFPRVVLRDRETFEGFLDGYTDGDGFRPKTWAARVLVSSNAPFLSQLAREVGARFTPRGNGLASHLVVADSWPSRGTFKPEQHPLGLIESTWVEVRDVRPREAGSPKPFTLYSYRLDPYPGFLVNGHLARQPW
;
A
#
# COMPACT_ATOMS: atom_id res chain seq x y z
N MET A 1 -16.82 -32.74 13.60
CA MET A 1 -15.81 -31.68 13.46
C MET A 1 -16.44 -30.52 12.71
N GLY A 2 -16.43 -29.34 13.32
CA GLY A 2 -17.23 -28.20 12.85
C GLY A 2 -16.32 -27.11 12.31
N PHE A 3 -16.51 -26.72 11.05
CA PHE A 3 -16.01 -25.46 10.49
C PHE A 3 -17.11 -24.40 10.60
N GLY A 4 -16.75 -23.13 10.45
CA GLY A 4 -17.70 -22.04 10.34
C GLY A 4 -17.67 -21.05 11.50
N LEU A 5 -18.60 -20.10 11.42
CA LEU A 5 -18.61 -18.91 12.26
C LEU A 5 -19.86 -18.87 13.13
N PRO A 6 -19.75 -18.51 14.43
CA PRO A 6 -20.90 -18.26 15.27
C PRO A 6 -21.81 -17.18 14.70
N SER A 7 -23.11 -17.28 14.97
CA SER A 7 -24.15 -16.41 14.39
C SER A 7 -23.85 -14.90 14.37
N LYS A 8 -23.24 -14.37 15.44
CA LYS A 8 -22.92 -12.94 15.59
C LYS A 8 -21.52 -12.56 15.10
N GLN A 9 -20.66 -13.52 14.80
CA GLN A 9 -19.34 -13.25 14.24
C GLN A 9 -19.50 -12.51 12.91
N THR A 10 -18.62 -11.56 12.64
CA THR A 10 -18.71 -10.73 11.45
C THR A 10 -17.73 -11.16 10.37
N VAL A 11 -18.21 -11.11 9.13
CA VAL A 11 -17.42 -11.28 7.90
C VAL A 11 -17.38 -9.99 7.11
N ASN A 12 -16.34 -9.83 6.29
CA ASN A 12 -16.19 -8.66 5.43
C ASN A 12 -16.93 -8.88 4.10
N GLY A 13 -18.18 -8.41 4.00
CA GLY A 13 -18.93 -8.35 2.74
C GLY A 13 -18.51 -7.17 1.85
N VAL A 14 -18.76 -7.27 0.54
CA VAL A 14 -18.43 -6.22 -0.43
C VAL A 14 -19.23 -4.93 -0.19
N GLY A 15 -20.45 -5.04 0.35
CA GLY A 15 -21.27 -3.90 0.81
C GLY A 15 -20.99 -3.44 2.23
N GLY A 16 -20.13 -4.13 2.99
CA GLY A 16 -19.89 -3.84 4.41
C GLY A 16 -19.85 -5.07 5.29
N ARG A 17 -19.78 -4.82 6.59
CA ARG A 17 -19.73 -5.87 7.61
C ARG A 17 -21.07 -6.63 7.65
N LEU A 18 -21.01 -7.95 7.52
CA LEU A 18 -22.18 -8.84 7.65
C LEU A 18 -22.02 -9.74 8.87
N GLN A 19 -23.11 -10.04 9.57
CA GLN A 19 -23.12 -11.13 10.55
C GLN A 19 -23.14 -12.47 9.81
N ALA A 20 -22.48 -13.48 10.35
CA ALA A 20 -22.39 -14.81 9.76
C ALA A 20 -23.77 -15.39 9.39
N ARG A 21 -24.74 -15.29 10.30
CA ARG A 21 -26.11 -15.75 10.07
C ARG A 21 -26.87 -15.02 8.94
N ASN A 22 -26.41 -13.83 8.55
CA ASN A 22 -27.06 -13.00 7.54
C ASN A 22 -26.45 -13.21 6.14
N VAL A 23 -25.37 -14.00 6.03
CA VAL A 23 -24.78 -14.37 4.74
C VAL A 23 -25.71 -15.34 4.03
N ARG A 24 -26.02 -15.07 2.77
CA ARG A 24 -26.90 -15.87 1.91
C ARG A 24 -26.18 -16.27 0.62
N VAL A 25 -26.68 -17.28 -0.07
CA VAL A 25 -26.27 -17.57 -1.46
C VAL A 25 -26.41 -16.30 -2.30
N GLY A 26 -25.41 -16.03 -3.15
CA GLY A 26 -25.28 -14.79 -3.92
C GLY A 26 -24.62 -13.64 -3.17
N SER A 27 -24.38 -13.75 -1.86
CA SER A 27 -23.63 -12.71 -1.12
C SER A 27 -22.19 -12.64 -1.61
N ARG A 28 -21.67 -11.43 -1.78
CA ARG A 28 -20.27 -11.20 -2.15
C ARG A 28 -19.43 -10.89 -0.91
N LEU A 29 -18.35 -11.63 -0.72
CA LEU A 29 -17.40 -11.48 0.39
C LEU A 29 -16.03 -11.06 -0.13
N TRP A 30 -15.28 -10.35 0.69
CA TRP A 30 -13.86 -10.09 0.45
C TRP A 30 -13.01 -11.28 0.87
N THR A 31 -11.88 -11.50 0.18
CA THR A 31 -10.85 -12.50 0.50
C THR A 31 -9.43 -12.06 0.11
N LEU A 32 -8.47 -12.84 0.61
CA LEU A 32 -7.06 -13.05 0.24
C LEU A 32 -6.85 -13.70 -1.13
N ASP A 33 -6.18 -13.06 -2.09
CA ASP A 33 -5.45 -13.76 -3.16
C ASP A 33 -4.02 -13.22 -3.20
N GLY A 34 -3.10 -13.98 -2.59
CA GLY A 34 -1.77 -13.51 -2.22
C GLY A 34 -1.83 -12.22 -1.39
N GLU A 35 -1.24 -11.16 -1.92
CA GLU A 35 -1.15 -9.85 -1.28
C GLU A 35 -2.36 -8.94 -1.56
N ARG A 36 -3.30 -9.40 -2.38
CA ARG A 36 -4.37 -8.57 -2.96
C ARG A 36 -5.71 -8.96 -2.40
N THR A 37 -6.55 -7.95 -2.17
CA THR A 37 -7.93 -8.20 -1.77
C THR A 37 -8.80 -8.41 -3.01
N VAL A 38 -9.46 -9.56 -3.09
CA VAL A 38 -10.35 -9.95 -4.20
C VAL A 38 -11.73 -10.29 -3.67
N GLN A 39 -12.68 -10.50 -4.58
CA GLN A 39 -14.08 -10.76 -4.24
C GLN A 39 -14.44 -12.20 -4.60
N THR A 40 -15.22 -12.84 -3.76
CA THR A 40 -15.78 -14.17 -3.97
C THR A 40 -17.28 -14.15 -3.71
N THR A 41 -18.00 -15.15 -4.21
CA THR A 41 -19.46 -15.25 -4.12
C THR A 41 -19.84 -16.51 -3.36
N VAL A 42 -20.80 -16.38 -2.44
CA VAL A 42 -21.35 -17.51 -1.69
C VAL A 42 -22.26 -18.32 -2.59
N THR A 43 -21.92 -19.59 -2.81
CA THR A 43 -22.70 -20.52 -3.63
C THR A 43 -23.56 -21.46 -2.79
N GLN A 44 -23.17 -21.70 -1.53
CA GLN A 44 -23.92 -22.52 -0.58
C GLN A 44 -23.72 -22.02 0.84
N VAL A 45 -24.74 -22.18 1.69
CA VAL A 45 -24.68 -21.91 3.13
C VAL A 45 -25.10 -23.15 3.90
N LEU A 46 -24.29 -23.55 4.89
CA LEU A 46 -24.57 -24.65 5.80
C LEU A 46 -24.60 -24.12 7.24
N ALA A 47 -25.48 -24.68 8.08
CA ALA A 47 -25.57 -24.33 9.49
C ALA A 47 -25.53 -25.58 10.37
N VAL A 48 -24.67 -25.58 11.39
CA VAL A 48 -24.51 -26.72 12.33
C VAL A 48 -24.50 -26.24 13.78
N LYS A 49 -25.00 -27.06 14.69
CA LYS A 49 -24.98 -26.78 16.13
C LYS A 49 -23.73 -27.40 16.77
N VAL A 50 -23.02 -26.64 17.60
CA VAL A 50 -21.84 -27.10 18.35
C VAL A 50 -21.85 -26.56 19.78
N ARG A 51 -21.12 -27.23 20.68
CA ARG A 51 -20.96 -26.78 22.07
C ARG A 51 -19.67 -26.02 22.35
N GLN A 52 -18.72 -26.03 21.42
CA GLN A 52 -17.41 -25.40 21.61
C GLN A 52 -17.04 -24.53 20.40
N VAL A 53 -16.42 -23.40 20.71
CA VAL A 53 -15.81 -22.45 19.76
C VAL A 53 -14.47 -21.99 20.34
N VAL A 54 -13.64 -21.33 19.54
CA VAL A 54 -12.41 -20.70 20.00
C VAL A 54 -12.45 -19.20 19.72
N ASP A 55 -11.92 -18.42 20.65
CA ASP A 55 -11.61 -17.01 20.44
C ASP A 55 -10.13 -16.86 20.10
N GLY A 56 -9.84 -16.40 18.88
CA GLY A 56 -8.50 -15.96 18.50
C GLY A 56 -8.29 -14.52 18.94
N VAL A 57 -7.18 -14.24 19.63
CA VAL A 57 -6.77 -12.89 20.03
C VAL A 57 -5.49 -12.55 19.26
N THR A 58 -5.57 -11.55 18.38
CA THR A 58 -4.41 -10.99 17.70
C THR A 58 -3.99 -9.66 18.32
N ASP A 59 -2.84 -9.15 17.90
CA ASP A 59 -2.38 -7.79 18.20
C ASP A 59 -3.30 -6.67 17.66
N HIS A 60 -4.18 -6.98 16.70
CA HIS A 60 -5.13 -6.02 16.13
C HIS A 60 -6.58 -6.20 16.63
N VAL A 61 -7.15 -7.39 16.48
CA VAL A 61 -8.57 -7.65 16.74
C VAL A 61 -8.82 -9.11 17.11
N SER A 62 -9.84 -9.35 17.92
CA SER A 62 -10.30 -10.72 18.22
C SER A 62 -11.37 -11.21 17.26
N PHE A 63 -11.49 -12.52 17.14
CA PHE A 63 -12.56 -13.19 16.39
C PHE A 63 -12.93 -14.50 17.07
N THR A 64 -14.18 -14.93 16.90
CA THR A 64 -14.67 -16.22 17.38
C THR A 64 -15.00 -17.10 16.20
N VAL A 65 -14.46 -18.31 16.16
CA VAL A 65 -14.66 -19.29 15.08
C VAL A 65 -14.77 -20.70 15.64
N ALA A 66 -15.17 -21.65 14.81
CA ALA A 66 -15.08 -23.06 15.16
C ALA A 66 -13.62 -23.49 15.35
N PRO A 67 -13.31 -24.46 16.23
CA PRO A 67 -11.94 -24.89 16.49
C PRO A 67 -11.19 -25.37 15.24
N ASP A 68 -11.89 -26.00 14.30
CA ASP A 68 -11.31 -26.55 13.06
C ASP A 68 -11.25 -25.53 11.91
N GLN A 69 -11.79 -24.32 12.10
CA GLN A 69 -11.78 -23.28 11.07
C GLN A 69 -10.35 -23.02 10.59
N LEU A 70 -10.10 -23.16 9.28
CA LEU A 70 -8.79 -22.93 8.70
C LEU A 70 -8.53 -21.43 8.56
N LEU A 71 -7.35 -20.99 8.99
CA LEU A 71 -6.84 -19.62 8.96
C LEU A 71 -5.55 -19.58 8.13
N GLY A 72 -5.39 -18.54 7.30
CA GLY A 72 -4.25 -18.43 6.39
C GLY A 72 -2.97 -17.99 7.10
N THR A 73 -1.90 -18.76 6.94
CA THR A 73 -0.54 -18.48 7.45
C THR A 73 0.44 -18.37 6.27
N PRO A 74 1.69 -17.92 6.48
CA PRO A 74 2.70 -17.92 5.42
C PRO A 74 2.94 -19.31 4.81
N ASP A 75 2.89 -20.35 5.65
CA ASP A 75 3.16 -21.75 5.26
C ASP A 75 1.90 -22.53 4.84
N GLY A 76 0.76 -21.84 4.69
CA GLY A 76 -0.49 -22.44 4.24
C GLY A 76 -1.66 -22.17 5.17
N TRP A 77 -2.17 -23.21 5.83
CA TRP A 77 -3.40 -23.14 6.62
C TRP A 77 -3.25 -23.85 7.95
N VAL A 78 -3.68 -23.19 9.02
CA VAL A 78 -3.70 -23.74 10.38
C VAL A 78 -5.12 -23.79 10.91
N HIS A 79 -5.44 -24.77 11.75
CA HIS A 79 -6.70 -24.76 12.49
C HIS A 79 -6.70 -23.66 13.54
N ALA A 80 -7.84 -23.02 13.75
CA ALA A 80 -7.96 -21.91 14.70
C ALA A 80 -7.54 -22.28 16.13
N ARG A 81 -7.77 -23.52 16.55
CA ARG A 81 -7.34 -24.05 17.86
C ARG A 81 -5.81 -24.07 18.04
N ASP A 82 -5.06 -24.22 16.96
CA ASP A 82 -3.60 -24.41 16.95
C ASP A 82 -2.85 -23.14 16.52
N ALA A 83 -3.58 -22.03 16.29
CA ALA A 83 -3.00 -20.81 15.72
C ALA A 83 -2.14 -20.00 16.71
N LYS A 84 -2.10 -20.35 18.01
CA LYS A 84 -1.37 -19.56 19.01
C LYS A 84 0.13 -19.51 18.68
N GLY A 85 0.73 -18.32 18.72
CA GLY A 85 2.14 -18.10 18.41
C GLY A 85 2.48 -18.10 16.92
N THR A 86 1.47 -18.23 16.03
CA THR A 86 1.65 -18.05 14.58
C THR A 86 1.30 -16.64 14.14
N VAL A 87 1.44 -16.38 12.84
CA VAL A 87 0.94 -15.16 12.18
C VAL A 87 -0.14 -15.49 11.16
N LEU A 88 -1.15 -14.64 11.07
CA LEU A 88 -2.27 -14.79 10.14
C LEU A 88 -2.24 -13.71 9.07
N ALA A 89 -2.64 -14.08 7.85
CA ALA A 89 -2.87 -13.12 6.79
C ALA A 89 -4.06 -12.22 7.17
N TRP A 90 -3.84 -10.91 7.13
CA TRP A 90 -4.82 -9.93 7.55
C TRP A 90 -4.83 -8.70 6.65
N THR A 91 -5.99 -8.10 6.51
CA THR A 91 -6.15 -6.79 5.88
C THR A 91 -7.05 -5.89 6.70
N HIS A 92 -6.74 -4.59 6.68
CA HIS A 92 -7.49 -3.62 7.43
C HIS A 92 -8.90 -3.45 6.84
N ALA A 93 -9.93 -3.93 7.55
CA ALA A 93 -11.32 -3.95 7.07
C ALA A 93 -11.83 -2.62 6.49
N ARG A 94 -11.47 -1.47 7.10
CA ARG A 94 -11.87 -0.13 6.61
C ARG A 94 -11.27 0.23 5.24
N LYS A 95 -10.19 -0.43 4.82
CA LYS A 95 -9.47 -0.19 3.56
C LYS A 95 -10.05 -0.97 2.37
N LEU A 96 -10.92 -1.96 2.61
CA LEU A 96 -11.50 -2.82 1.57
C LEU A 96 -12.41 -2.07 0.58
N ARG A 97 -13.05 -0.98 1.03
CA ARG A 97 -13.96 -0.15 0.22
C ARG A 97 -13.27 0.88 -0.66
N ARG A 98 -11.93 0.95 -0.63
CA ARG A 98 -11.19 1.92 -1.43
C ARG A 98 -11.35 1.60 -2.92
N LYS A 99 -11.42 2.65 -3.74
CA LYS A 99 -11.22 2.52 -5.18
C LYS A 99 -9.76 2.12 -5.40
N ARG A 100 -9.54 0.94 -5.99
CA ARG A 100 -8.21 0.47 -6.38
C ARG A 100 -7.80 1.19 -7.66
N LEU A 101 -6.55 1.59 -7.71
CA LEU A 101 -5.98 2.23 -8.90
C LEU A 101 -5.29 1.18 -9.75
N THR A 102 -5.41 1.35 -11.07
CA THR A 102 -4.56 0.65 -12.03
C THR A 102 -3.45 1.61 -12.39
N ILE A 103 -2.26 1.35 -11.86
CA ILE A 103 -1.08 2.16 -12.15
C ILE A 103 -0.53 1.76 -13.51
N LYS A 104 -0.36 2.74 -14.39
CA LYS A 104 0.28 2.57 -15.68
C LYS A 104 1.77 2.87 -15.53
N PRO A 105 2.67 1.92 -15.80
CA PRO A 105 4.11 2.21 -15.84
C PRO A 105 4.44 3.09 -17.05
N GLY A 106 5.65 3.65 -17.09
CA GLY A 106 6.13 4.56 -18.13
C GLY A 106 6.66 5.87 -17.56
N TYR A 107 7.00 6.80 -18.45
CA TYR A 107 7.61 8.08 -18.10
C TYR A 107 6.79 8.85 -17.06
N GLU A 108 5.48 8.96 -17.24
CA GLU A 108 4.59 9.73 -16.37
C GLU A 108 4.53 9.16 -14.96
N PHE A 109 4.58 7.82 -14.82
CA PHE A 109 4.66 7.18 -13.51
C PHE A 109 5.98 7.50 -12.81
N GLY A 110 7.09 7.37 -13.53
CA GLY A 110 8.41 7.75 -13.05
C GLY A 110 8.43 9.20 -12.57
N TYR A 111 7.97 10.11 -13.42
CA TYR A 111 7.92 11.55 -13.15
C TYR A 111 7.10 11.86 -11.90
N MET A 112 5.90 11.29 -11.78
CA MET A 112 5.05 11.48 -10.61
C MET A 112 5.72 10.98 -9.31
N VAL A 113 6.44 9.85 -9.35
CA VAL A 113 7.19 9.37 -8.19
C VAL A 113 8.38 10.30 -7.86
N GLY A 114 9.16 10.70 -8.86
CA GLY A 114 10.32 11.58 -8.69
C GLY A 114 9.96 12.96 -8.14
N ALA A 115 8.93 13.58 -8.71
CA ALA A 115 8.38 14.86 -8.24
C ALA A 115 7.83 14.76 -6.82
N ASN A 116 7.18 13.63 -6.47
CA ASN A 116 6.69 13.45 -5.11
C ASN A 116 7.81 13.16 -4.10
N CYS A 117 8.92 12.54 -4.52
CA CYS A 117 10.08 12.30 -3.67
C CYS A 117 10.96 13.55 -3.45
N SER A 118 10.87 14.56 -4.32
CA SER A 118 11.53 15.85 -4.10
C SER A 118 10.65 16.76 -3.25
N ASP A 119 9.61 17.35 -3.86
CA ASP A 119 8.77 18.39 -3.24
C ASP A 119 7.40 17.89 -2.76
N GLY A 120 7.12 16.60 -2.90
CA GLY A 120 5.83 16.02 -2.56
C GLY A 120 5.59 15.84 -1.06
N THR A 121 4.31 15.80 -0.69
CA THR A 121 3.83 15.47 0.64
C THR A 121 2.82 14.34 0.56
N VAL A 122 3.11 13.25 1.28
CA VAL A 122 2.19 12.11 1.43
C VAL A 122 1.52 12.14 2.79
N GLY A 123 0.37 12.82 2.86
CA GLY A 123 -0.46 12.86 4.06
C GLY A 123 -1.24 11.56 4.30
N LYS A 124 -1.96 11.47 5.41
CA LYS A 124 -2.69 10.25 5.85
C LYS A 124 -3.53 9.61 4.73
N ASN A 125 -4.24 10.44 3.95
CA ASN A 125 -5.17 10.03 2.90
C ASN A 125 -5.05 10.86 1.62
N TYR A 126 -3.92 11.53 1.40
CA TYR A 126 -3.72 12.37 0.23
C TYR A 126 -2.25 12.40 -0.19
N VAL A 127 -2.04 12.73 -1.47
CA VAL A 127 -0.76 13.13 -2.03
C VAL A 127 -0.90 14.58 -2.49
N SER A 128 0.10 15.41 -2.20
CA SER A 128 0.09 16.83 -2.53
C SER A 128 1.46 17.30 -2.99
N LEU A 129 1.49 18.20 -3.95
CA LEU A 129 2.66 18.99 -4.34
C LEU A 129 2.30 20.47 -4.17
N VAL A 130 3.17 21.27 -3.56
CA VAL A 130 2.98 22.72 -3.43
C VAL A 130 4.28 23.42 -3.79
N VAL A 131 4.32 24.08 -4.94
CA VAL A 131 5.53 24.66 -5.54
C VAL A 131 5.25 26.06 -6.10
N ASN A 132 6.31 26.83 -6.37
CA ASN A 132 6.16 28.18 -6.93
C ASN A 132 6.06 28.16 -8.47
N ASP A 133 6.57 27.10 -9.10
CA ASP A 133 6.61 26.95 -10.55
C ASP A 133 5.32 26.32 -11.09
N GLU A 134 4.61 27.05 -11.95
CA GLU A 134 3.35 26.60 -12.56
C GLU A 134 3.55 25.43 -13.52
N GLY A 135 4.67 25.44 -14.27
CA GLY A 135 4.99 24.41 -15.25
C GLY A 135 5.23 23.06 -14.58
N PHE A 136 6.02 23.06 -13.50
CA PHE A 136 6.27 21.88 -12.67
C PHE A 136 4.97 21.34 -12.08
N ALA A 137 4.15 22.20 -11.47
CA ALA A 137 2.88 21.79 -10.88
C ALA A 137 1.91 21.22 -11.94
N SER A 138 1.81 21.88 -13.10
CA SER A 138 0.97 21.43 -14.22
C SER A 138 1.43 20.08 -14.77
N ARG A 139 2.75 19.91 -14.94
CA ARG A 139 3.34 18.66 -15.42
C ARG A 139 3.13 17.53 -14.44
N PHE A 140 3.32 17.77 -13.13
CA PHE A 140 3.01 16.81 -12.09
C PHE A 140 1.53 16.38 -12.12
N ALA A 141 0.59 17.32 -12.26
CA ALA A 141 -0.83 17.01 -12.35
C ALA A 141 -1.16 16.14 -13.57
N ALA A 142 -0.59 16.46 -14.74
CA ALA A 142 -0.76 15.67 -15.96
C ALA A 142 -0.20 14.25 -15.80
N CYS A 143 1.03 14.11 -15.31
CA CYS A 143 1.67 12.82 -15.08
C CYS A 143 0.94 11.97 -14.04
N LEU A 144 0.48 12.57 -12.93
CA LEU A 144 -0.32 11.88 -11.92
C LEU A 144 -1.62 11.34 -12.54
N THR A 145 -2.31 12.17 -13.33
CA THR A 145 -3.54 11.78 -14.01
C THR A 145 -3.30 10.64 -15.00
N ALA A 146 -2.26 10.74 -15.83
CA ALA A 146 -1.90 9.70 -16.79
C ALA A 146 -1.53 8.36 -16.13
N ALA A 147 -0.71 8.42 -15.07
CA ALA A 147 -0.21 7.22 -14.38
C ALA A 147 -1.28 6.52 -13.54
N THR A 148 -2.24 7.26 -12.97
CA THR A 148 -3.20 6.71 -12.00
C THR A 148 -4.66 6.68 -12.49
N GLY A 149 -4.98 7.42 -13.55
CA GLY A 149 -6.35 7.70 -13.99
C GLY A 149 -7.15 8.60 -13.03
N MET A 150 -6.52 9.15 -11.97
CA MET A 150 -7.18 10.07 -11.05
C MET A 150 -7.08 11.50 -11.57
N PRO A 151 -8.17 12.28 -11.61
CA PRO A 151 -8.09 13.67 -12.02
C PRO A 151 -7.29 14.47 -10.98
N ALA A 152 -6.14 15.00 -11.38
CA ALA A 152 -5.39 16.00 -10.63
C ALA A 152 -5.73 17.39 -11.16
N ARG A 153 -5.87 18.36 -10.26
CA ARG A 153 -6.13 19.76 -10.62
C ARG A 153 -5.06 20.65 -10.02
N LEU A 154 -4.69 21.66 -10.80
CA LEU A 154 -3.87 22.77 -10.36
C LEU A 154 -4.75 23.78 -9.62
N GLU A 155 -4.28 24.25 -8.48
CA GLU A 155 -4.95 25.26 -7.68
C GLU A 155 -3.93 26.36 -7.33
N ALA A 156 -4.24 27.62 -7.67
CA ALA A 156 -3.47 28.74 -7.15
C ALA A 156 -3.68 28.85 -5.63
N VAL A 157 -2.60 28.99 -4.88
CA VAL A 157 -2.61 29.06 -3.42
C VAL A 157 -1.65 30.13 -2.92
N THR A 158 -1.84 30.55 -1.68
CA THR A 158 -0.89 31.37 -0.94
C THR A 158 -0.36 30.56 0.23
N ARG A 159 0.96 30.64 0.49
CA ARG A 159 1.61 29.94 1.59
C ARG A 159 2.60 30.84 2.32
N PRO A 160 2.80 30.64 3.63
CA PRO A 160 3.87 31.31 4.35
C PRO A 160 5.22 30.81 3.85
N SER A 161 6.09 31.73 3.44
CA SER A 161 7.46 31.43 3.07
C SER A 161 8.39 31.73 4.24
N GLY A 162 9.04 30.71 4.80
CA GLY A 162 10.06 30.89 5.84
C GLY A 162 11.31 31.63 5.33
N TYR A 163 11.59 31.56 4.03
CA TYR A 163 12.70 32.32 3.42
C TYR A 163 12.35 33.79 3.24
N LEU A 164 11.14 34.08 2.73
CA LEU A 164 10.71 35.46 2.46
C LEU A 164 10.04 36.14 3.67
N GLN A 165 9.76 35.39 4.75
CA GLN A 165 9.04 35.83 5.95
C GLN A 165 7.69 36.52 5.63
N ARG A 166 7.04 36.08 4.55
CA ARG A 166 5.73 36.59 4.09
C ARG A 166 4.96 35.52 3.34
N GLU A 167 3.68 35.78 3.13
CA GLU A 167 2.85 35.03 2.21
C GLU A 167 3.39 35.12 0.77
N ALA A 168 3.54 33.98 0.12
CA ALA A 168 4.02 33.86 -1.24
C ALA A 168 3.00 33.11 -2.11
N PRO A 169 2.75 33.57 -3.35
CA PRO A 169 1.92 32.82 -4.28
C PRO A 169 2.62 31.52 -4.67
N GLY A 170 1.82 30.50 -4.96
CA GLY A 170 2.28 29.24 -5.51
C GLY A 170 1.12 28.42 -6.06
N PHE A 171 1.44 27.19 -6.42
CA PHE A 171 0.52 26.27 -7.06
C PHE A 171 0.48 24.96 -6.28
N ARG A 172 -0.72 24.48 -6.03
CA ARG A 172 -0.99 23.22 -5.35
C ARG A 172 -1.62 22.24 -6.32
N VAL A 173 -1.14 21.00 -6.26
CA VAL A 173 -1.83 19.84 -6.82
C VAL A 173 -2.07 18.88 -5.68
N ARG A 174 -3.34 18.56 -5.39
CA ARG A 174 -3.70 17.65 -4.30
C ARG A 174 -4.73 16.63 -4.75
N VAL A 175 -4.45 15.37 -4.47
CA VAL A 175 -5.36 14.25 -4.73
C VAL A 175 -5.64 13.52 -3.42
N VAL A 176 -6.94 13.42 -3.07
CA VAL A 176 -7.39 12.71 -1.87
C VAL A 176 -7.67 11.26 -2.22
N SER A 177 -6.71 10.39 -1.88
CA SER A 177 -6.85 8.94 -2.00
C SER A 177 -5.97 8.25 -0.97
N SER A 178 -6.60 7.54 -0.02
CA SER A 178 -5.87 6.69 0.92
C SER A 178 -5.23 5.48 0.24
N TYR A 179 -5.68 5.08 -0.94
CA TYR A 179 -5.01 4.04 -1.73
C TYR A 179 -3.69 4.56 -2.29
N LEU A 180 -3.71 5.72 -2.96
CA LEU A 180 -2.50 6.33 -3.51
C LEU A 180 -1.51 6.72 -2.41
N ALA A 181 -1.98 7.27 -1.29
CA ALA A 181 -1.10 7.63 -0.18
C ALA A 181 -0.38 6.40 0.43
N ASP A 182 -1.08 5.29 0.63
CA ASP A 182 -0.45 4.05 1.08
C ASP A 182 0.50 3.48 0.02
N LEU A 183 0.16 3.63 -1.26
CA LEU A 183 0.97 3.15 -2.37
C LEU A 183 2.30 3.93 -2.48
N MET A 184 2.26 5.26 -2.36
CA MET A 184 3.48 6.07 -2.32
C MET A 184 4.36 5.72 -1.12
N ARG A 185 3.76 5.46 0.06
CA ARG A 185 4.50 4.94 1.21
C ARG A 185 5.14 3.58 0.92
N GLN A 186 4.43 2.66 0.27
CA GLN A 186 4.99 1.37 -0.11
C GLN A 186 6.21 1.55 -1.01
N TYR A 187 6.10 2.38 -2.06
CA TYR A 187 7.20 2.60 -2.99
C TYR A 187 8.45 3.12 -2.31
N VAL A 188 8.31 4.01 -1.34
CA VAL A 188 9.44 4.60 -0.62
C VAL A 188 9.82 3.87 0.67
N GLY A 189 9.29 2.65 0.89
CA GLY A 189 9.70 1.78 2.00
C GLY A 189 9.11 2.15 3.37
N GLY A 190 7.96 2.83 3.40
CA GLY A 190 7.10 3.02 4.57
C GLY A 190 6.88 4.48 4.95
N ASP A 191 7.97 5.24 5.14
CA ASP A 191 7.92 6.65 5.51
C ASP A 191 8.26 7.53 4.31
N ALA A 192 7.25 8.25 3.81
CA ALA A 192 7.38 9.15 2.67
C ALA A 192 7.91 10.55 3.02
N HIS A 193 8.38 10.75 4.26
CA HIS A 193 9.05 11.98 4.62
C HIS A 193 10.39 12.11 3.88
N HIS A 194 10.65 13.24 3.23
CA HIS A 194 11.84 13.45 2.37
C HIS A 194 13.18 13.06 3.03
N MET A 195 13.34 13.30 4.34
CA MET A 195 14.54 12.89 5.11
C MET A 195 14.68 11.38 5.41
N ARG A 196 13.61 10.59 5.30
CA ARG A 196 13.56 9.19 5.78
C ARG A 196 13.10 8.20 4.71
N GLN A 197 12.60 8.70 3.59
CA GLN A 197 12.20 7.88 2.46
C GLN A 197 13.37 7.05 1.92
N ARG A 198 13.09 5.80 1.56
CA ARG A 198 14.04 4.95 0.83
C ARG A 198 13.96 5.24 -0.67
N PHE A 199 14.99 4.85 -1.41
CA PHE A 199 14.95 4.95 -2.87
C PHE A 199 13.81 4.08 -3.43
N PRO A 200 12.90 4.65 -4.24
CA PRO A 200 11.71 3.94 -4.70
C PRO A 200 12.05 2.98 -5.84
N ARG A 201 12.51 1.76 -5.53
CA ARG A 201 12.98 0.78 -6.54
C ARG A 201 11.94 0.44 -7.62
N VAL A 202 10.66 0.70 -7.38
CA VAL A 202 9.60 0.58 -8.39
C VAL A 202 9.87 1.38 -9.67
N VAL A 203 10.66 2.46 -9.59
CA VAL A 203 11.03 3.26 -10.77
C VAL A 203 12.12 2.61 -11.63
N LEU A 204 12.82 1.59 -11.11
CA LEU A 204 13.81 0.82 -11.85
C LEU A 204 13.18 -0.20 -12.81
N ARG A 205 11.86 -0.15 -13.02
CA ARG A 205 11.13 -1.11 -13.86
C ARG A 205 11.66 -1.21 -15.28
N ASP A 206 11.90 -0.06 -15.87
CA ASP A 206 12.41 0.10 -17.22
C ASP A 206 13.06 1.48 -17.32
N ARG A 207 13.83 1.67 -18.39
CA ARG A 207 14.60 2.89 -18.58
C ARG A 207 13.70 4.12 -18.68
N GLU A 208 12.58 4.03 -19.40
CA GLU A 208 11.66 5.14 -19.61
C GLU A 208 11.07 5.65 -18.28
N THR A 209 10.63 4.73 -17.42
CA THR A 209 10.17 5.04 -16.07
C THR A 209 11.27 5.70 -15.25
N PHE A 210 12.50 5.18 -15.32
CA PHE A 210 13.59 5.75 -14.54
C PHE A 210 14.00 7.15 -15.03
N GLU A 211 13.98 7.38 -16.34
CA GLU A 211 14.18 8.70 -16.96
C GLU A 211 13.13 9.70 -16.45
N GLY A 212 11.86 9.28 -16.42
CA GLY A 212 10.77 10.07 -15.84
C GLY A 212 11.05 10.44 -14.38
N PHE A 213 11.48 9.46 -13.58
CA PHE A 213 11.84 9.70 -12.18
C PHE A 213 12.97 10.73 -12.02
N LEU A 214 14.03 10.63 -12.82
CA LEU A 214 15.14 11.58 -12.78
C LEU A 214 14.67 13.00 -13.13
N ASP A 215 13.84 13.15 -14.16
CA ASP A 215 13.30 14.45 -14.55
C ASP A 215 12.34 15.02 -13.50
N GLY A 216 11.44 14.20 -12.94
CA GLY A 216 10.53 14.62 -11.88
C GLY A 216 11.26 15.06 -10.61
N TYR A 217 12.33 14.36 -10.24
CA TYR A 217 13.16 14.79 -9.10
C TYR A 217 13.95 16.07 -9.42
N THR A 218 14.44 16.20 -10.66
CA THR A 218 15.19 17.38 -11.11
C THR A 218 14.34 18.64 -11.11
N ASP A 219 13.06 18.53 -11.50
CA ASP A 219 12.14 19.68 -11.55
C ASP A 219 11.77 20.20 -10.14
N GLY A 220 11.89 19.37 -9.10
CA GLY A 220 11.68 19.77 -7.70
C GLY A 220 12.98 20.19 -6.99
N ASP A 221 13.72 19.20 -6.48
CA ASP A 221 14.94 19.40 -5.69
C ASP A 221 16.21 19.25 -6.55
N GLY A 222 16.19 19.75 -7.77
CA GLY A 222 17.34 19.69 -8.66
C GLY A 222 17.40 20.82 -9.67
N PHE A 223 18.34 20.70 -10.59
CA PHE A 223 18.42 21.57 -11.76
C PHE A 223 19.32 20.96 -12.82
N ARG A 224 19.24 21.50 -14.04
CA ARG A 224 20.18 21.20 -15.14
C ARG A 224 21.21 22.32 -15.27
N PRO A 225 22.52 22.04 -15.17
CA PRO A 225 23.56 23.04 -15.45
C PRO A 225 23.51 23.51 -16.90
N LYS A 226 23.86 24.79 -17.13
CA LYS A 226 23.91 25.36 -18.50
C LYS A 226 25.15 24.93 -19.30
N THR A 227 26.19 24.46 -18.61
CA THR A 227 27.53 24.25 -19.18
C THR A 227 27.78 22.83 -19.68
N TRP A 228 27.00 21.85 -19.23
CA TRP A 228 27.15 20.45 -19.66
C TRP A 228 25.83 19.67 -19.52
N ALA A 229 25.72 18.57 -20.26
CA ALA A 229 24.55 17.69 -20.28
C ALA A 229 24.49 16.80 -19.02
N ALA A 230 23.88 17.32 -17.94
CA ALA A 230 23.66 16.58 -16.71
C ALA A 230 22.45 17.11 -15.92
N ARG A 231 22.05 16.35 -14.92
CA ARG A 231 21.16 16.75 -13.83
C ARG A 231 21.96 16.85 -12.54
N VAL A 232 21.69 17.87 -11.74
CA VAL A 232 22.19 17.97 -10.36
C VAL A 232 20.99 17.78 -9.44
N LEU A 233 21.02 16.71 -8.65
CA LEU A 233 19.97 16.39 -7.68
C LEU A 233 20.47 16.76 -6.29
N VAL A 234 19.65 17.46 -5.52
CA VAL A 234 19.98 17.98 -4.20
C VAL A 234 19.11 17.28 -3.16
N SER A 235 19.71 16.77 -2.09
CA SER A 235 18.93 16.17 -1.00
C SER A 235 19.72 16.12 0.29
N SER A 236 19.04 16.35 1.41
CA SER A 236 19.57 16.08 2.75
C SER A 236 19.48 14.59 3.13
N ASN A 237 18.83 13.76 2.31
CA ASN A 237 18.78 12.31 2.47
C ASN A 237 19.95 11.63 1.74
N ALA A 238 21.12 11.64 2.37
CA ALA A 238 22.32 11.03 1.80
C ALA A 238 22.18 9.52 1.46
N PRO A 239 21.50 8.67 2.26
CA PRO A 239 21.24 7.28 1.88
C PRO A 239 20.49 7.14 0.56
N PHE A 240 19.48 7.98 0.31
CA PHE A 240 18.73 8.01 -0.94
C PHE A 240 19.64 8.34 -2.14
N LEU A 241 20.44 9.40 -2.04
CA LEU A 241 21.38 9.79 -3.11
C LEU A 241 22.47 8.74 -3.33
N SER A 242 22.95 8.09 -2.28
CA SER A 242 23.94 7.01 -2.37
C SER A 242 23.39 5.80 -3.13
N GLN A 243 22.13 5.43 -2.89
CA GLN A 243 21.46 4.38 -3.65
C GLN A 243 21.28 4.79 -5.12
N LEU A 244 20.74 5.98 -5.37
CA LEU A 244 20.56 6.49 -6.74
C LEU A 244 21.88 6.53 -7.52
N ALA A 245 22.96 7.00 -6.89
CA ALA A 245 24.28 7.05 -7.50
C ALA A 245 24.77 5.68 -7.98
N ARG A 246 24.47 4.59 -7.24
CA ARG A 246 24.80 3.23 -7.68
C ARG A 246 24.03 2.84 -8.94
N GLU A 247 22.73 3.13 -8.98
CA GLU A 247 21.88 2.76 -10.12
C GLU A 247 22.30 3.48 -11.41
N VAL A 248 22.67 4.76 -11.32
CA VAL A 248 23.19 5.55 -12.47
C VAL A 248 24.71 5.41 -12.69
N GLY A 249 25.40 4.64 -11.86
CA GLY A 249 26.85 4.46 -11.96
C GLY A 249 27.66 5.72 -11.70
N ALA A 250 27.14 6.67 -10.92
CA ALA A 250 27.79 7.90 -10.52
C ALA A 250 28.62 7.73 -9.24
N ARG A 251 29.66 8.56 -9.10
CA ARG A 251 30.37 8.71 -7.83
C ARG A 251 29.59 9.68 -6.95
N PHE A 252 29.43 9.33 -5.67
CA PHE A 252 28.74 10.16 -4.70
C PHE A 252 29.53 10.23 -3.40
N THR A 253 29.71 11.44 -2.89
CA THR A 253 30.30 11.70 -1.59
C THR A 253 29.35 12.63 -0.84
N PRO A 254 28.76 12.19 0.28
CA PRO A 254 27.83 13.02 1.04
C PRO A 254 28.56 14.22 1.64
N ARG A 255 27.87 15.36 1.72
CA ARG A 255 28.35 16.53 2.45
C ARG A 255 28.18 16.31 3.96
N GLY A 256 29.13 16.80 4.75
CA GLY A 256 29.06 16.80 6.21
C GLY A 256 28.18 17.93 6.78
N ASN A 257 28.02 17.94 8.10
CA ASN A 257 27.44 19.03 8.90
C ASN A 257 25.97 19.39 8.61
N GLY A 258 25.14 18.41 8.28
CA GLY A 258 23.68 18.62 8.11
C GLY A 258 23.29 19.41 6.85
N LEU A 259 24.25 19.68 5.96
CA LEU A 259 24.00 20.34 4.67
C LEU A 259 23.42 19.36 3.65
N ALA A 260 22.59 19.86 2.73
CA ALA A 260 22.11 19.08 1.61
C ALA A 260 23.28 18.63 0.71
N SER A 261 23.28 17.35 0.35
CA SER A 261 24.26 16.73 -0.55
C SER A 261 23.81 16.85 -2.00
N HIS A 262 24.76 16.89 -2.93
CA HIS A 262 24.48 16.98 -4.36
C HIS A 262 24.95 15.72 -5.07
N LEU A 263 24.14 15.22 -5.99
CA LEU A 263 24.49 14.13 -6.91
C LEU A 263 24.45 14.64 -8.34
N VAL A 264 25.53 14.46 -9.09
CA VAL A 264 25.59 14.77 -10.52
C VAL A 264 25.29 13.51 -11.31
N VAL A 265 24.22 13.55 -12.12
CA VAL A 265 23.81 12.48 -13.03
C VAL A 265 24.03 12.97 -14.46
N ALA A 266 25.08 12.50 -15.11
CA ALA A 266 25.33 12.82 -16.52
C ALA A 266 24.23 12.23 -17.42
N ASP A 267 23.85 12.92 -18.50
CA ASP A 267 22.83 12.40 -19.43
C ASP A 267 23.28 11.12 -20.17
N SER A 268 24.60 10.87 -20.19
CA SER A 268 25.21 9.63 -20.66
C SER A 268 25.17 8.48 -19.64
N TRP A 269 24.51 8.64 -18.48
CA TRP A 269 24.37 7.54 -17.51
C TRP A 269 23.91 6.21 -18.13
N PRO A 270 23.03 6.15 -19.16
CA PRO A 270 22.59 4.87 -19.72
C PRO A 270 23.76 4.09 -20.37
N SER A 271 24.76 4.78 -20.92
CA SER A 271 25.92 4.13 -21.54
C SER A 271 26.88 3.51 -20.51
N ARG A 272 26.69 3.75 -19.21
CA ARG A 272 27.50 3.15 -18.14
C ARG A 272 27.13 1.70 -17.84
N GLY A 273 25.98 1.23 -18.32
CA GLY A 273 25.55 -0.16 -18.17
C GLY A 273 25.27 -0.61 -16.73
N THR A 274 25.14 0.32 -15.78
CA THR A 274 24.89 0.00 -14.36
C THR A 274 23.42 -0.23 -14.04
N PHE A 275 22.53 0.39 -14.81
CA PHE A 275 21.08 0.25 -14.62
C PHE A 275 20.64 -1.17 -14.95
N LYS A 276 19.92 -1.77 -14.01
CA LYS A 276 19.34 -3.10 -14.15
C LYS A 276 17.84 -2.98 -13.96
N PRO A 277 17.03 -3.32 -14.98
CA PRO A 277 15.58 -3.37 -14.83
C PRO A 277 15.16 -4.31 -13.69
N GLU A 278 14.19 -3.88 -12.89
CA GLU A 278 13.67 -4.65 -11.75
C GLU A 278 12.16 -4.79 -11.78
N GLN A 279 11.67 -5.96 -11.36
CA GLN A 279 10.23 -6.17 -11.23
C GLN A 279 9.81 -5.92 -9.79
N HIS A 280 9.13 -4.80 -9.58
CA HIS A 280 8.47 -4.45 -8.31
C HIS A 280 6.96 -4.34 -8.50
N PRO A 281 6.15 -4.71 -7.49
CA PRO A 281 4.70 -4.55 -7.55
C PRO A 281 4.29 -3.09 -7.76
N LEU A 282 3.56 -2.83 -8.85
CA LEU A 282 2.89 -1.54 -9.09
C LEU A 282 1.62 -1.40 -8.25
N GLY A 283 0.97 -2.51 -7.92
CA GLY A 283 -0.21 -2.53 -7.06
C GLY A 283 0.13 -2.38 -5.59
N LEU A 284 -0.81 -1.83 -4.82
CA LEU A 284 -0.71 -1.85 -3.37
C LEU A 284 -0.78 -3.29 -2.85
N ILE A 285 0.13 -3.62 -1.94
CA ILE A 285 0.09 -4.78 -1.06
C ILE A 285 -0.97 -4.49 0.00
N GLU A 286 -2.08 -5.21 -0.05
CA GLU A 286 -3.26 -4.96 0.78
C GLU A 286 -3.37 -5.90 1.98
N SER A 287 -2.51 -6.91 2.06
CA SER A 287 -2.38 -7.80 3.21
C SER A 287 -1.11 -7.50 4.03
N THR A 288 -1.12 -7.99 5.26
CA THR A 288 0.03 -8.08 6.15
C THR A 288 -0.13 -9.31 7.04
N TRP A 289 0.90 -9.63 7.80
CA TRP A 289 0.89 -10.69 8.80
C TRP A 289 0.63 -10.09 10.18
N VAL A 290 -0.23 -10.76 10.97
CA VAL A 290 -0.60 -10.33 12.33
C VAL A 290 -0.44 -11.47 13.32
N GLU A 291 0.14 -11.19 14.47
CA GLU A 291 0.48 -12.22 15.46
C GLU A 291 -0.74 -12.69 16.25
N VAL A 292 -0.90 -14.00 16.39
CA VAL A 292 -1.91 -14.61 17.27
C VAL A 292 -1.33 -14.78 18.66
N ARG A 293 -1.68 -13.85 19.55
CA ARG A 293 -1.20 -13.82 20.93
C ARG A 293 -1.81 -14.93 21.78
N ASP A 294 -3.07 -15.27 21.52
CA ASP A 294 -3.78 -16.24 22.33
C ASP A 294 -4.92 -16.92 21.57
N VAL A 295 -5.24 -18.13 21.99
CA VAL A 295 -6.39 -18.90 21.52
C VAL A 295 -7.11 -19.45 22.74
N ARG A 296 -8.36 -19.03 22.92
CA ARG A 296 -9.14 -19.34 24.12
C ARG A 296 -10.33 -20.24 23.78
N PRO A 297 -10.38 -21.48 24.28
CA PRO A 297 -11.56 -22.31 24.18
C PRO A 297 -12.74 -21.63 24.88
N ARG A 298 -13.93 -21.71 24.26
CA ARG A 298 -15.17 -21.21 24.83
C ARG A 298 -16.27 -22.24 24.64
N GLU A 299 -16.79 -22.72 25.76
CA GLU A 299 -17.93 -23.62 25.78
C GLU A 299 -19.26 -22.86 25.81
N ALA A 300 -20.33 -23.53 25.39
CA ALA A 300 -21.68 -23.02 25.55
C ALA A 300 -22.03 -23.02 27.05
N GLY A 301 -21.98 -21.86 27.69
CA GLY A 301 -22.35 -21.67 29.10
C GLY A 301 -23.85 -21.85 29.41
N SER A 302 -24.64 -22.33 28.44
CA SER A 302 -26.06 -22.65 28.61
C SER A 302 -26.38 -23.97 27.88
N PRO A 303 -27.57 -24.57 28.11
CA PRO A 303 -28.01 -25.73 27.32
C PRO A 303 -28.07 -25.45 25.82
N LYS A 304 -28.24 -24.18 25.42
CA LYS A 304 -28.34 -23.78 24.02
C LYS A 304 -26.96 -23.80 23.33
N PRO A 305 -26.75 -24.64 22.30
CA PRO A 305 -25.49 -24.69 21.57
C PRO A 305 -25.28 -23.44 20.70
N PHE A 306 -24.03 -23.20 20.29
CA PHE A 306 -23.74 -22.25 19.23
C PHE A 306 -24.27 -22.77 17.89
N THR A 307 -24.72 -21.87 17.02
CA THR A 307 -24.98 -22.18 15.61
C THR A 307 -23.85 -21.60 14.76
N LEU A 308 -23.10 -22.47 14.12
CA LEU A 308 -22.03 -22.13 13.18
C LEU A 308 -22.58 -22.07 11.76
N TYR A 309 -22.09 -21.10 10.99
CA TYR A 309 -22.42 -20.90 9.58
C TYR A 309 -21.17 -21.10 8.73
N SER A 310 -21.33 -21.87 7.66
CA SER A 310 -20.29 -22.24 6.71
C SER A 310 -20.73 -21.87 5.29
N TYR A 311 -19.77 -21.51 4.44
CA TYR A 311 -19.99 -21.00 3.10
C TYR A 311 -19.16 -21.77 2.08
N ARG A 312 -19.81 -22.27 1.03
CA ARG A 312 -19.10 -22.61 -0.21
C ARG A 312 -18.95 -21.34 -1.04
N LEU A 313 -17.76 -21.14 -1.60
CA LEU A 313 -17.34 -19.88 -2.21
C LEU A 313 -16.74 -20.14 -3.60
N ASP A 314 -17.00 -19.23 -4.54
CA ASP A 314 -16.51 -19.27 -5.92
C ASP A 314 -16.26 -17.83 -6.43
N PRO A 315 -15.15 -17.54 -7.13
CA PRO A 315 -14.10 -18.47 -7.58
C PRO A 315 -13.01 -18.74 -6.53
N TYR A 316 -13.03 -18.02 -5.39
CA TYR A 316 -12.02 -18.17 -4.35
C TYR A 316 -12.60 -18.85 -3.10
N PRO A 317 -11.95 -19.89 -2.54
CA PRO A 317 -12.47 -20.65 -1.40
C PRO A 317 -12.31 -19.93 -0.05
N GLY A 318 -11.61 -18.80 -0.02
CA GLY A 318 -11.36 -18.01 1.18
C GLY A 318 -12.35 -16.85 1.37
N PHE A 319 -12.42 -16.34 2.60
CA PHE A 319 -13.16 -15.13 2.97
C PHE A 319 -12.50 -14.46 4.19
N LEU A 320 -12.88 -13.22 4.49
CA LEU A 320 -12.33 -12.49 5.64
C LEU A 320 -13.26 -12.49 6.85
N VAL A 321 -12.68 -12.80 8.02
CA VAL A 321 -13.29 -12.70 9.35
C VAL A 321 -12.57 -11.59 10.13
N ASN A 322 -13.24 -10.46 10.31
CA ASN A 322 -12.62 -9.27 10.92
C ASN A 322 -11.29 -8.86 10.25
N GLY A 323 -11.17 -9.12 8.94
CA GLY A 323 -9.95 -8.88 8.15
C GLY A 323 -8.98 -10.07 8.07
N HIS A 324 -9.14 -11.12 8.87
CA HIS A 324 -8.29 -12.32 8.81
C HIS A 324 -8.74 -13.28 7.72
N LEU A 325 -7.79 -13.83 6.97
CA LEU A 325 -8.07 -14.83 5.96
C LEU A 325 -8.48 -16.15 6.59
N ALA A 326 -9.67 -16.63 6.23
CA ALA A 326 -10.21 -17.91 6.62
C ALA A 326 -10.67 -18.68 5.37
N ARG A 327 -10.64 -20.01 5.41
CA ARG A 327 -11.27 -20.85 4.39
C ARG A 327 -11.94 -22.07 4.99
N GLN A 328 -12.75 -22.74 4.20
CA GLN A 328 -13.30 -24.04 4.55
C GLN A 328 -12.61 -25.12 3.71
N PRO A 329 -12.65 -26.40 4.10
CA PRO A 329 -11.81 -27.43 3.49
C PRO A 329 -12.23 -27.84 2.06
N TRP A 330 -13.28 -27.24 1.49
CA TRP A 330 -13.87 -27.61 0.20
C TRP A 330 -13.75 -26.51 -0.85
#